data_AF-A0A0N1L5E9-F1
#
_entry.id   AF-A0A0N1L5E9-F1
#
_cell.length_a   1.000
_cell.length_b   1.000
_cell.length_c   1.000
_cell.angle_alpha   90.00
_cell.angle_beta   90.00
_cell.angle_gamma   90.00
#
_symmetry.space_group_name_H-M   'P 1'
#
loop_
_entity.id
_entity.type
_entity.pdbx_description
1 polymer ?
#
loop_
_entity_poly.entity_id
_entity_poly.type
_entity_poly.pdbx_seq_one_letter_code
_entity_poly.pdbx_strand_id
1 'polypeptide(L)'
;MTAALHTLLSHAERQRDEALSALLQAEEQLRRLQQQEEQLLAYRDDYRLRHPATGGRSSSIELLRYHEGFMQRLDQALQQQGGQVQQGEAHCQHLRTALLAEETRVASVRKLLERRGVQALRAAARQEQRHSDETALQQHRRRSEDASSWRLGAEPAPTH
;
A
#
# COMPACT_ATOMS: atom_id res chain seq x y z
N MET A 1 22.38 8.24 -7.67
CA MET A 1 21.86 7.25 -6.70
C MET A 1 20.47 7.60 -6.16
N THR A 2 20.11 8.87 -5.98
CA THR A 2 18.74 9.29 -5.59
C THR A 2 17.67 8.93 -6.62
N ALA A 3 17.96 9.07 -7.92
CA ALA A 3 17.03 8.68 -9.00
C ALA A 3 16.59 7.22 -8.91
N ALA A 4 17.51 6.29 -8.64
CA ALA A 4 17.20 4.87 -8.48
C ALA A 4 16.27 4.59 -7.29
N LEU A 5 16.41 5.32 -6.17
CA LEU A 5 15.51 5.20 -5.03
C LEU A 5 14.09 5.72 -5.32
N HIS A 6 13.97 6.78 -6.12
CA HIS A 6 12.67 7.26 -6.58
C HIS A 6 12.00 6.24 -7.51
N THR A 7 12.76 5.63 -8.43
CA THR A 7 12.24 4.54 -9.27
C THR A 7 11.78 3.34 -8.44
N LEU A 8 12.54 2.96 -7.41
CA LEU A 8 12.16 1.90 -6.49
C LEU A 8 10.88 2.25 -5.71
N LEU A 9 10.73 3.50 -5.27
CA LEU A 9 9.52 3.97 -4.61
C LEU A 9 8.31 3.87 -5.53
N SER A 10 8.41 4.40 -6.76
CA SER A 10 7.33 4.33 -7.74
C SER A 10 6.98 2.89 -8.13
N HIS A 11 7.93 1.96 -8.05
CA HIS A 11 7.64 0.53 -8.24
C HIS A 11 6.89 -0.06 -7.04
N ALA A 12 7.36 0.19 -5.81
CA ALA A 12 6.70 -0.30 -4.61
C ALA A 12 5.27 0.27 -4.44
N GLU A 13 5.06 1.54 -4.80
CA GLU A 13 3.73 2.16 -4.78
C GLU A 13 2.77 1.48 -5.77
N ARG A 14 3.24 1.16 -6.99
CA ARG A 14 2.45 0.38 -7.95
C ARG A 14 2.10 -1.01 -7.43
N GLN A 15 3.04 -1.71 -6.82
CA GLN A 15 2.79 -3.04 -6.24
C GLN A 15 1.76 -3.00 -5.11
N ARG A 16 1.82 -2.00 -4.24
CA ARG A 16 0.80 -1.76 -3.21
C ARG A 16 -0.57 -1.51 -3.85
N ASP A 17 -0.64 -0.67 -4.88
CA ASP A 17 -1.91 -0.32 -5.52
C ASP A 17 -2.53 -1.53 -6.25
N GLU A 18 -1.70 -2.37 -6.87
CA GLU A 18 -2.12 -3.66 -7.43
C GLU A 18 -2.65 -4.61 -6.35
N ALA A 19 -1.96 -4.73 -5.21
CA ALA A 19 -2.40 -5.55 -4.09
C ALA A 19 -3.73 -5.05 -3.49
N LEU A 20 -3.91 -3.73 -3.38
CA LEU A 20 -5.16 -3.12 -2.92
C LEU A 20 -6.30 -3.41 -3.90
N SER A 21 -6.06 -3.26 -5.20
CA SER A 21 -7.06 -3.57 -6.23
C SER A 21 -7.50 -5.03 -6.18
N ALA A 22 -6.54 -5.95 -6.02
CA ALA A 22 -6.83 -7.38 -5.87
C ALA A 22 -7.67 -7.67 -4.62
N LEU A 23 -7.34 -7.06 -3.47
CA LEU A 23 -8.12 -7.20 -2.25
C LEU A 23 -9.56 -6.73 -2.44
N LEU A 24 -9.76 -5.55 -3.03
CA LEU A 24 -11.10 -5.00 -3.26
C LEU A 24 -11.95 -5.89 -4.17
N GLN A 25 -11.35 -6.47 -5.21
CA GLN A 25 -12.02 -7.42 -6.09
C GLN A 25 -12.42 -8.70 -5.34
N ALA A 26 -11.51 -9.25 -4.51
CA ALA A 26 -11.78 -10.43 -3.71
C ALA A 26 -12.88 -10.20 -2.67
N GLU A 27 -12.89 -9.04 -2.00
CA GLU A 27 -13.94 -8.67 -1.05
C GLU A 27 -15.30 -8.53 -1.72
N GLU A 28 -15.35 -7.94 -2.91
CA GLU A 28 -16.59 -7.85 -3.70
C GLU A 28 -17.10 -9.23 -4.09
N GLN A 29 -16.21 -10.14 -4.51
CA GLN A 29 -16.58 -11.52 -4.81
C GLN A 29 -17.10 -12.25 -3.56
N LEU A 30 -16.43 -12.08 -2.41
CA LEU A 30 -16.87 -12.66 -1.15
C LEU A 30 -18.26 -12.16 -0.75
N ARG A 31 -18.53 -10.85 -0.87
CA ARG A 31 -19.88 -10.29 -0.61
C ARG A 31 -20.95 -10.96 -1.47
N ARG A 32 -20.67 -11.21 -2.76
CA ARG A 32 -21.62 -11.90 -3.65
C ARG A 32 -21.86 -13.34 -3.23
N LEU A 33 -20.81 -14.07 -2.82
CA LEU A 33 -20.94 -15.44 -2.32
C LEU A 33 -21.79 -15.50 -1.04
N GLN A 34 -21.58 -14.56 -0.11
CA GLN A 34 -22.36 -14.47 1.13
C GLN A 34 -23.84 -14.12 0.84
N GLN A 35 -24.10 -13.21 -0.10
CA GLN A 35 -25.48 -12.90 -0.52
C GLN A 35 -26.19 -14.11 -1.15
N GLN A 36 -25.48 -14.89 -1.98
CA GLN A 36 -26.03 -16.12 -2.55
C GLN A 36 -26.33 -17.17 -1.47
N GLU A 37 -25.47 -17.30 -0.47
CA GLU A 37 -25.71 -18.18 0.68
C GLU A 37 -26.96 -17.77 1.46
N GLU A 38 -27.10 -16.48 1.77
CA GLU A 38 -28.28 -15.93 2.44
C GLU A 38 -29.56 -16.21 1.66
N GLN A 39 -29.54 -16.00 0.34
CA GLN A 39 -30.68 -16.30 -0.54
C GLN A 39 -31.04 -17.78 -0.54
N LEU A 40 -30.06 -18.68 -0.58
CA LEU A 40 -30.31 -20.13 -0.53
C LEU A 40 -30.87 -20.56 0.84
N LEU A 41 -30.38 -19.98 1.94
CA LEU A 41 -30.89 -20.25 3.29
C LEU A 41 -32.34 -19.78 3.44
N ALA A 42 -32.64 -18.55 3.02
CA ALA A 42 -33.99 -18.02 3.04
C ALA A 42 -34.94 -18.87 2.19
N TYR A 43 -34.52 -19.23 0.98
CA TYR A 43 -35.32 -20.07 0.09
C TYR A 43 -35.55 -21.48 0.65
N ARG A 44 -34.54 -22.08 1.32
CA ARG A 44 -34.70 -23.36 2.02
C ARG A 44 -35.80 -23.28 3.07
N ASP A 45 -35.77 -22.25 3.89
CA ASP A 45 -36.65 -22.12 5.03
C ASP A 45 -38.09 -21.87 4.56
N ASP A 46 -38.28 -21.03 3.54
CA ASP A 46 -39.55 -20.85 2.84
C ASP A 46 -40.07 -22.17 2.23
N TYR A 47 -39.19 -22.95 1.61
CA TYR A 47 -39.55 -24.22 1.00
C TYR A 47 -40.00 -25.25 2.06
N ARG A 48 -39.29 -25.32 3.19
CA ARG A 48 -39.67 -26.16 4.35
C ARG A 48 -41.04 -25.80 4.90
N LEU A 49 -41.40 -24.53 4.98
CA LEU A 49 -42.73 -24.09 5.44
C LEU A 49 -43.87 -24.54 4.51
N ARG A 50 -43.57 -24.72 3.22
CA ARG A 50 -44.54 -25.16 2.20
C ARG A 50 -44.62 -26.68 2.08
N HIS A 51 -44.27 -27.41 3.14
CA HIS A 51 -44.22 -28.87 3.13
C HIS A 51 -45.56 -29.46 2.63
N PRO A 52 -45.58 -30.49 1.76
CA PRO A 52 -46.82 -30.98 1.16
C PRO A 52 -47.83 -31.55 2.17
N ALA A 53 -47.35 -32.02 3.32
CA ALA A 53 -48.18 -32.57 4.41
C ALA A 53 -48.80 -31.49 5.33
N THR A 54 -48.52 -30.20 5.08
CA THR A 54 -49.06 -29.10 5.90
C THR A 54 -50.53 -28.89 5.54
N GLY A 55 -51.44 -28.92 6.53
CA GLY A 55 -52.86 -28.63 6.33
C GLY A 55 -53.82 -29.83 6.25
N GLY A 56 -53.41 -31.03 6.69
CA GLY A 56 -54.32 -32.15 6.96
C GLY A 56 -54.94 -32.84 5.74
N ARG A 57 -54.55 -32.46 4.52
CA ARG A 57 -54.93 -33.18 3.29
C ARG A 57 -53.97 -34.35 3.05
N SER A 58 -54.49 -35.46 2.51
CA SER A 58 -53.66 -36.58 2.08
C SER A 58 -52.76 -36.16 0.90
N SER A 59 -51.47 -35.95 1.15
CA SER A 59 -50.47 -35.75 0.10
C SER A 59 -50.10 -37.09 -0.53
N SER A 60 -49.84 -37.12 -1.84
CA SER A 60 -49.34 -38.34 -2.47
C SER A 60 -47.92 -38.66 -1.99
N ILE A 61 -47.61 -39.95 -1.86
CA ILE A 61 -46.26 -40.43 -1.49
C ILE A 61 -45.20 -39.92 -2.48
N GLU A 62 -45.56 -39.83 -3.76
CA GLU A 62 -44.66 -39.29 -4.79
C GLU A 62 -44.31 -37.82 -4.52
N LEU A 63 -45.29 -36.98 -4.17
CA LEU A 63 -45.06 -35.56 -3.88
C LEU A 63 -44.15 -35.36 -2.68
N LEU A 64 -44.30 -36.19 -1.64
CA LEU A 64 -43.41 -36.19 -0.47
C LEU A 64 -41.98 -36.56 -0.86
N ARG A 65 -41.80 -37.63 -1.66
CA ARG A 65 -40.47 -38.04 -2.15
C ARG A 65 -39.79 -36.97 -3.00
N TYR A 66 -40.54 -36.30 -3.89
CA TYR A 66 -39.99 -35.20 -4.69
C TYR A 66 -39.55 -34.03 -3.82
N HIS A 67 -40.34 -33.66 -2.82
CA HIS A 67 -40.03 -32.60 -1.88
C HIS A 67 -38.75 -32.90 -1.08
N GLU A 68 -38.64 -34.11 -0.51
CA GLU A 68 -37.44 -34.56 0.20
C GLU A 68 -36.21 -34.58 -0.70
N GLY A 69 -36.33 -35.11 -1.93
CA GLY A 69 -35.22 -35.17 -2.87
C GLY A 69 -34.74 -33.79 -3.32
N PHE A 70 -35.65 -32.81 -3.43
CA PHE A 70 -35.26 -31.43 -3.71
C PHE A 70 -34.58 -30.78 -2.50
N MET A 71 -35.11 -30.97 -1.30
CA MET A 71 -34.48 -30.49 -0.06
C MET A 71 -33.05 -30.99 0.10
N GLN A 72 -32.80 -32.28 -0.18
CA GLN A 72 -31.45 -32.84 -0.14
C GLN A 72 -30.49 -32.17 -1.12
N ARG A 73 -30.93 -31.87 -2.34
CA ARG A 73 -30.10 -31.13 -3.31
C ARG A 73 -29.82 -29.70 -2.85
N LEU A 74 -30.78 -29.07 -2.21
CA LEU A 74 -30.65 -27.70 -1.71
C LEU A 74 -29.68 -27.64 -0.51
N ASP A 75 -29.73 -28.62 0.39
CA ASP A 75 -28.76 -28.76 1.48
C ASP A 75 -27.34 -29.04 0.94
N GLN A 76 -27.20 -29.85 -0.12
CA GLN A 76 -25.92 -30.06 -0.81
C GLN A 76 -25.39 -28.77 -1.44
N ALA A 77 -26.25 -27.98 -2.10
CA ALA A 77 -25.86 -26.71 -2.69
C ALA A 77 -25.41 -25.70 -1.61
N LEU A 78 -26.10 -25.64 -0.47
CA LEU A 78 -25.70 -24.82 0.68
C LEU A 78 -24.33 -25.24 1.23
N GLN A 79 -24.06 -26.54 1.35
CA GLN A 79 -22.74 -27.02 1.78
C GLN A 79 -21.64 -26.58 0.80
N GLN A 80 -21.88 -26.68 -0.51
CA GLN A 80 -20.95 -26.23 -1.53
C GLN A 80 -20.76 -24.71 -1.49
N GLN A 81 -21.83 -23.95 -1.27
CA GLN A 81 -21.79 -22.49 -1.15
C GLN A 81 -20.98 -22.07 0.08
N GLY A 82 -21.23 -22.67 1.24
CA GLY A 82 -20.47 -22.39 2.47
C GLY A 82 -18.98 -22.68 2.29
N GLY A 83 -18.62 -23.75 1.57
CA GLY A 83 -17.22 -24.02 1.20
C GLY A 83 -16.60 -22.92 0.33
N GLN A 84 -17.34 -22.35 -0.62
CA GLN A 84 -16.89 -21.23 -1.43
C GLN A 84 -16.72 -19.94 -0.62
N VAL A 85 -17.64 -19.66 0.32
CA VAL A 85 -17.54 -18.52 1.24
C VAL A 85 -16.27 -18.63 2.09
N GLN A 86 -16.02 -19.80 2.71
CA GLN A 86 -14.81 -20.03 3.49
C GLN A 86 -13.52 -19.85 2.68
N GLN A 87 -13.49 -20.35 1.44
CA GLN A 87 -12.35 -20.14 0.54
C GLN A 87 -12.18 -18.65 0.19
N GLY A 88 -13.28 -17.94 -0.07
CA GLY A 88 -13.28 -16.49 -0.33
C GLY A 88 -12.75 -15.68 0.85
N GLU A 89 -13.15 -16.04 2.08
CA GLU A 89 -12.65 -15.43 3.32
C GLU A 89 -11.15 -15.64 3.50
N ALA A 90 -10.68 -16.87 3.33
CA ALA A 90 -9.26 -17.20 3.41
C ALA A 90 -8.45 -16.46 2.34
N HIS A 91 -8.98 -16.34 1.12
CA HIS A 91 -8.35 -15.59 0.04
C HIS A 91 -8.26 -14.08 0.35
N CYS A 92 -9.34 -13.48 0.84
CA CYS A 92 -9.33 -12.08 1.28
C CYS A 92 -8.29 -11.86 2.39
N GLN A 93 -8.22 -12.77 3.37
CA GLN A 93 -7.24 -12.66 4.46
C GLN A 93 -5.79 -12.75 3.98
N HIS A 94 -5.53 -13.62 3.02
CA HIS A 94 -4.22 -13.70 2.37
C HIS A 94 -3.85 -12.38 1.67
N LEU A 95 -4.79 -11.81 0.89
CA LEU A 95 -4.56 -10.54 0.19
C LEU A 95 -4.40 -9.35 1.14
N ARG A 96 -5.11 -9.31 2.28
CA ARG A 96 -4.88 -8.29 3.32
C ARG A 96 -3.45 -8.34 3.84
N THR A 97 -2.93 -9.55 4.05
CA THR A 97 -1.56 -9.75 4.54
C THR A 97 -0.53 -9.34 3.47
N ALA A 98 -0.80 -9.64 2.20
CA ALA A 98 0.04 -9.19 1.08
C ALA A 98 0.05 -7.66 0.96
N LEU A 99 -1.11 -7.00 1.07
CA LEU A 99 -1.21 -5.55 1.06
C LEU A 99 -0.39 -4.91 2.18
N LEU A 100 -0.50 -5.42 3.41
CA LEU A 100 0.28 -4.93 4.55
C LEU A 100 1.80 -5.02 4.30
N ALA A 101 2.26 -6.11 3.67
CA ALA A 101 3.67 -6.28 3.32
C ALA A 101 4.13 -5.21 2.31
N GLU A 102 3.33 -4.93 1.29
CA GLU A 102 3.64 -3.89 0.29
C GLU A 102 3.58 -2.48 0.88
N GLU A 103 2.63 -2.19 1.77
CA GLU A 103 2.59 -0.93 2.52
C GLU A 103 3.85 -0.73 3.38
N THR A 104 4.28 -1.78 4.06
CA THR A 104 5.51 -1.78 4.86
C THR A 104 6.74 -1.53 3.98
N ARG A 105 6.78 -2.11 2.78
CA ARG A 105 7.84 -1.88 1.80
C ARG A 105 7.87 -0.42 1.34
N VAL A 106 6.72 0.16 0.98
CA VAL A 106 6.62 1.58 0.60
C VAL A 106 7.13 2.48 1.73
N ALA A 107 6.68 2.25 2.96
CA ALA A 107 7.12 3.03 4.12
C ALA A 107 8.65 2.94 4.33
N SER A 108 9.22 1.75 4.17
CA SER A 108 10.66 1.51 4.30
C SER A 108 11.47 2.27 3.24
N VAL A 109 11.02 2.25 1.98
CA VAL A 109 11.69 2.97 0.88
C VAL A 109 11.59 4.49 1.08
N ARG A 110 10.42 5.02 1.51
CA ARG A 110 10.25 6.44 1.84
C ARG A 110 11.22 6.89 2.92
N LYS A 111 11.35 6.12 4.01
CA LYS A 111 12.29 6.41 5.11
C LYS A 111 13.75 6.41 4.63
N LEU A 112 14.11 5.50 3.74
CA LEU A 112 15.46 5.48 3.15
C LEU A 112 15.72 6.72 2.29
N LEU A 113 14.74 7.15 1.50
CA LEU A 113 14.82 8.32 0.64
C LEU A 113 14.98 9.60 1.47
N GLU A 114 14.20 9.75 2.54
CA GLU A 114 14.32 10.85 3.51
C GLU A 114 15.74 10.91 4.11
N ARG A 115 16.25 9.77 4.61
CA ARG A 115 17.60 9.70 5.18
C ARG A 115 18.67 10.13 4.17
N ARG A 116 18.52 9.76 2.90
CA ARG A 116 19.44 10.15 1.82
C ARG A 116 19.34 11.64 1.50
N GLY A 117 18.14 12.22 1.53
CA GLY A 117 17.94 13.66 1.38
C GLY A 117 18.65 14.46 2.48
N VAL A 118 18.48 14.08 3.74
CA VAL A 118 19.17 14.71 4.88
C VAL A 118 20.69 14.60 4.76
N GLN A 119 21.21 13.43 4.33
CA GLN A 119 22.64 13.25 4.11
C GLN A 119 23.19 14.14 2.98
N ALA A 120 22.44 14.29 1.88
CA ALA A 120 22.81 15.14 0.76
C ALA A 120 22.84 16.63 1.16
N LEU A 121 21.82 17.12 1.88
CA LEU A 121 21.78 18.48 2.40
C LEU A 121 22.96 18.78 3.31
N ARG A 122 23.28 17.86 4.24
CA ARG A 122 24.45 18.00 5.12
C ARG A 122 25.77 18.01 4.35
N ALA A 123 25.88 17.26 3.26
CA ALA A 123 27.08 17.26 2.42
C ALA A 123 27.22 18.57 1.65
N ALA A 124 26.13 19.09 1.06
CA ALA A 124 26.11 20.36 0.37
C ALA A 124 26.48 21.53 1.31
N ALA A 125 25.88 21.59 2.49
CA ALA A 125 26.20 22.63 3.49
C ALA A 125 27.68 22.64 3.89
N ARG A 126 28.30 21.45 4.02
CA ARG A 126 29.75 21.34 4.30
C ARG A 126 30.61 21.82 3.14
N GLN A 127 30.20 21.57 1.89
CA GLN A 127 30.93 22.06 0.71
C GLN A 127 30.80 23.58 0.58
N GLU A 128 29.61 24.13 0.80
CA GLU A 128 29.37 25.56 0.75
C GLU A 128 30.15 26.32 1.82
N GLN A 129 30.19 25.79 3.05
CA GLN A 129 31.04 26.34 4.12
C GLN A 129 32.51 26.38 3.71
N ARG A 130 33.06 25.27 3.19
CA ARG A 130 34.46 25.20 2.74
C ARG A 130 34.77 26.23 1.65
N HIS A 131 33.89 26.34 0.65
CA HIS A 131 34.05 27.30 -0.44
C HIS A 131 33.98 28.76 0.06
N SER A 132 33.10 29.03 1.03
CA SER A 132 33.01 30.33 1.70
C SER A 132 34.31 30.67 2.44
N ASP A 133 34.84 29.72 3.23
CA ASP A 133 36.08 29.89 3.99
C ASP A 133 37.29 30.13 3.05
N GLU A 134 37.39 29.38 1.95
CA GLU A 134 38.43 29.56 0.92
C GLU A 134 38.34 30.94 0.26
N THR A 135 37.13 31.40 -0.06
CA THR A 135 36.91 32.71 -0.66
C THR A 135 37.28 33.83 0.32
N ALA A 136 36.91 33.69 1.60
CA ALA A 136 37.26 34.64 2.64
C ALA A 136 38.79 34.74 2.86
N LEU A 137 39.49 33.59 2.87
CA LEU A 137 40.95 33.54 2.97
C LEU A 137 41.63 34.21 1.77
N GLN A 138 41.14 33.98 0.55
CA GLN A 138 41.67 34.63 -0.66
C GLN A 138 41.47 36.15 -0.62
N GLN A 139 40.28 36.61 -0.21
CA GLN A 139 40.00 38.05 -0.08
C GLN A 139 40.87 38.69 1.01
N HIS A 140 41.05 38.02 2.15
CA HIS A 140 41.94 38.50 3.21
C HIS A 140 43.39 38.60 2.71
N ARG A 141 43.89 37.58 1.99
CA ARG A 141 45.24 37.60 1.40
C ARG A 141 45.42 38.78 0.44
N ARG A 142 44.49 38.97 -0.50
CA ARG A 142 44.52 40.11 -1.44
C ARG A 142 44.53 41.45 -0.72
N ARG A 143 43.66 41.62 0.29
CA ARG A 143 43.64 42.85 1.11
C ARG A 143 44.95 43.07 1.87
N SER A 144 45.58 42.01 2.37
CA SER A 144 46.87 42.12 3.05
C SER A 144 48.02 42.44 2.09
N GLU A 145 47.97 41.93 0.86
CA GLU A 145 48.93 42.24 -0.20
C GLU A 145 48.78 43.70 -0.67
N ASP A 146 47.56 44.17 -0.91
CA ASP A 146 47.26 45.59 -1.19
C ASP A 146 47.69 46.50 -0.03
N ALA A 147 47.47 46.05 1.21
CA ALA A 147 47.90 46.75 2.42
C ALA A 147 49.43 46.82 2.57
N SER A 148 50.15 45.82 2.08
CA SER A 148 51.61 45.83 2.08
C SER A 148 52.17 46.65 0.91
N SER A 149 51.47 46.64 -0.24
CA SER A 149 51.81 47.39 -1.46
C SER A 149 51.77 48.91 -1.25
N TRP A 150 50.73 49.46 -0.60
CA TRP A 150 50.71 50.90 -0.28
C TRP A 150 51.85 51.32 0.64
N ARG A 151 52.27 50.42 1.53
CA ARG A 151 53.27 50.69 2.56
C ARG A 151 54.70 50.72 2.01
N LEU A 152 54.94 50.08 0.85
CA LEU A 152 56.21 50.11 0.11
C LEU A 152 56.27 51.23 -0.95
N GLY A 153 55.13 51.75 -1.41
CA GLY A 153 55.07 52.88 -2.35
C GLY A 153 55.12 54.27 -1.70
N ALA A 154 55.08 54.35 -0.36
CA ALA A 154 55.11 55.59 0.41
C ALA A 154 56.52 55.90 0.94
N GLU A 155 57.52 56.04 0.06
CA GLU A 155 58.77 56.71 0.42
C GLU A 155 58.57 58.24 0.30
N PRO A 156 58.70 59.03 1.39
CA PRO A 156 58.72 60.48 1.28
C PRO A 156 60.02 60.93 0.62
N ALA A 157 59.91 61.72 -0.46
CA ALA A 157 61.04 62.34 -1.12
C ALA A 157 61.88 63.15 -0.10
N PRO A 158 63.22 63.01 -0.09
CA PRO A 158 64.05 63.71 0.87
C PRO A 158 63.99 65.21 0.62
N THR A 159 63.56 65.96 1.64
CA THR A 159 63.61 67.42 1.69
C THR A 159 65.06 67.89 1.80
N HIS A 160 65.54 68.56 0.75
CA HIS A 160 66.68 69.46 0.79
C HIS A 160 66.37 70.70 -0.02
#